data_AF-A0A7S0MEP0-F1
#
_entry.id   AF-A0A7S0MEP0-F1
#
_cell.length_a   1.000
_cell.length_b   1.000
_cell.length_c   1.000
_cell.angle_alpha   90.00
_cell.angle_beta   90.00
_cell.angle_gamma   90.00
#
_symmetry.space_group_name_H-M   'P 1'
#
loop_
_entity.id
_entity.type
_entity.pdbx_description
1 polymer ?
#
loop_
_entity_poly.entity_id
_entity_poly.type
_entity_poly.pdbx_seq_one_letter_code
_entity_poly.pdbx_strand_id
1 'polypeptide(L)'
;MKPARSVKIYVPLAIKNKTLFDKKYPGTRFEHPSAILDPAAAWFWVHDEYYASRYILHRAIHDTQLFTENFTEANLCFPTCDNITQFELPRWGVGLKFKVNKGSETKFSGCNQISIKIESPVSSCSFPVPYWHSVYTPDNSSKAPWNLKAARSNMLCFIGGSWRGNDRKRIIAEMQAISYSNGTHDQQLFSAPFFFQSRGDESGMWGTAPFFAHVWELYASSDFSWQPSGDTGTRRGFYDSWMLGCIPVISRSSADTYR
;
A
#
# COMPACT_ATOMS: atom_id res chain seq x y z
N MET A 1 -22.19 -13.87 -4.18
CA MET A 1 -20.81 -13.78 -3.63
C MET A 1 -20.61 -14.94 -2.66
N LYS A 2 -19.58 -15.79 -2.84
CA LYS A 2 -19.20 -16.77 -1.82
C LYS A 2 -18.52 -16.02 -0.67
N PRO A 3 -18.88 -16.26 0.60
CA PRO A 3 -18.22 -15.60 1.73
C PRO A 3 -16.73 -15.90 1.72
N ALA A 4 -15.91 -14.89 2.04
CA ALA A 4 -14.47 -15.05 2.20
C ALA A 4 -14.21 -16.10 3.29
N ARG A 5 -13.63 -17.25 2.92
CA ARG A 5 -13.29 -18.31 3.87
C ARG A 5 -12.16 -17.80 4.76
N SER A 6 -12.34 -17.87 6.08
CA SER A 6 -11.30 -17.53 7.05
C SER A 6 -10.10 -18.45 6.87
N VAL A 7 -8.93 -17.89 6.57
CA VAL A 7 -7.67 -18.62 6.42
C VAL A 7 -6.92 -18.59 7.76
N LYS A 8 -6.57 -19.77 8.30
CA LYS A 8 -5.70 -19.89 9.48
C LYS A 8 -4.25 -19.84 9.05
N ILE A 9 -3.49 -18.89 9.60
CA ILE A 9 -2.05 -18.71 9.35
C ILE A 9 -1.30 -19.16 10.60
N TYR A 10 -0.38 -20.11 10.45
CA TYR A 10 0.52 -20.53 11.53
C TYR A 10 1.89 -19.88 11.37
N VAL A 11 2.40 -19.31 12.48
CA VAL A 11 3.79 -18.84 12.61
C VAL A 11 4.45 -19.64 13.73
N PRO A 12 5.56 -20.35 13.48
CA PRO A 12 6.22 -21.12 14.52
C PRO A 12 6.69 -20.23 15.67
N LEU A 13 6.34 -20.62 16.90
CA LEU A 13 6.66 -20.01 18.20
C LEU A 13 8.16 -19.79 18.50
N ALA A 14 9.06 -20.09 17.56
CA ALA A 14 10.50 -20.06 17.75
C ALA A 14 11.14 -18.67 17.57
N ILE A 15 10.39 -17.61 17.27
CA ILE A 15 10.92 -16.23 17.28
C ILE A 15 10.95 -15.72 18.72
N LYS A 16 11.79 -16.34 19.55
CA LYS A 16 11.97 -16.00 20.98
C LYS A 16 12.68 -14.67 21.21
N ASN A 17 13.20 -14.02 20.17
CA ASN A 17 13.89 -12.72 20.24
C ASN A 17 12.98 -11.55 19.83
N LYS A 18 11.92 -11.33 20.63
CA LYS A 18 11.03 -10.16 20.54
C LYS A 18 11.80 -8.83 20.46
N THR A 19 12.91 -8.71 21.17
CA THR A 19 13.74 -7.50 21.29
C THR A 19 14.55 -7.14 20.04
N LEU A 20 14.80 -8.07 19.12
CA LEU A 20 15.58 -7.81 17.89
C LEU A 20 14.71 -7.18 16.78
N PHE A 21 13.41 -7.42 16.81
CA PHE A 21 12.45 -6.85 15.87
C PHE A 21 12.04 -5.42 16.26
N ASP A 22 11.75 -5.20 17.55
CA ASP A 22 11.30 -3.89 18.07
C ASP A 22 12.37 -2.80 17.98
N LYS A 23 13.66 -3.14 18.10
CA LYS A 23 14.76 -2.15 18.12
C LYS A 23 15.20 -1.63 16.74
N LYS A 24 14.80 -2.29 15.65
CA LYS A 24 15.39 -2.01 14.33
C LYS A 24 14.42 -1.37 13.32
N TYR A 25 13.12 -1.32 13.62
CA TYR A 25 12.11 -0.89 12.63
C TYR A 25 10.98 -0.04 13.22
N PRO A 26 11.25 1.16 13.73
CA PRO A 26 10.20 2.15 13.89
C PRO A 26 9.86 2.68 12.48
N GLY A 27 8.61 2.51 12.04
CA GLY A 27 8.07 3.55 11.16
C GLY A 27 8.26 4.87 11.89
N THR A 28 8.77 5.91 11.23
CA THR A 28 8.86 7.20 11.91
C THR A 28 7.46 7.80 11.91
N ARG A 29 7.01 8.19 13.10
CA ARG A 29 5.82 9.02 13.22
C ARG A 29 6.05 10.25 12.36
N PHE A 30 5.01 10.70 11.68
CA PHE A 30 5.09 11.93 10.94
C PHE A 30 5.13 13.12 11.91
N GLU A 31 6.33 13.70 12.10
CA GLU A 31 6.60 14.71 13.14
C GLU A 31 6.31 16.16 12.71
N HIS A 32 6.06 16.42 11.42
CA HIS A 32 5.86 17.77 10.89
C HIS A 32 4.74 17.84 9.84
N PRO A 33 3.48 17.64 10.23
CA PRO A 33 2.35 17.82 9.32
C PRO A 33 2.15 19.29 8.96
N SER A 34 1.81 19.57 7.70
CA SER A 34 1.18 20.85 7.37
C SER A 34 -0.11 21.04 8.17
N ALA A 35 -0.61 22.28 8.20
CA ALA A 35 -1.89 22.61 8.82
C ALA A 35 -3.07 21.76 8.29
N ILE A 36 -2.98 21.24 7.06
CA ILE A 36 -4.00 20.37 6.47
C ILE A 36 -4.00 18.99 7.14
N LEU A 37 -2.82 18.42 7.39
CA LEU A 37 -2.65 17.08 7.92
C LEU A 37 -2.58 17.01 9.45
N ASP A 38 -2.28 18.13 10.11
CA ASP A 38 -2.07 18.20 11.57
C ASP A 38 -3.19 17.53 12.38
N PRO A 39 -4.49 17.71 12.07
CA PRO A 39 -5.57 17.07 12.82
C PRO A 39 -5.57 15.53 12.75
N ALA A 40 -4.88 14.96 11.75
CA ALA A 40 -4.75 13.52 11.51
C ALA A 40 -3.29 13.03 11.62
N ALA A 41 -2.35 13.84 12.11
CA ALA A 41 -0.93 13.50 12.10
C ALA A 41 -0.59 12.18 12.80
N ALA A 42 -1.31 11.84 13.88
CA ALA A 42 -1.14 10.57 14.60
C ALA A 42 -1.51 9.34 13.76
N TRP A 43 -2.32 9.52 12.71
CA TRP A 43 -2.67 8.46 11.77
C TRP A 43 -1.55 8.20 10.77
N PHE A 44 -0.68 9.17 10.49
CA PHE A 44 0.32 9.06 9.44
C PHE A 44 1.67 8.53 9.95
N TRP A 45 2.13 7.45 9.33
CA TRP A 45 3.35 6.74 9.70
C TRP A 45 4.19 6.47 8.47
N VAL A 46 5.37 7.05 8.42
CA VAL A 46 6.27 6.82 7.30
C VAL A 46 6.95 5.49 7.54
N HIS A 47 6.52 4.49 6.77
CA HIS A 47 7.17 3.19 6.72
C HIS A 47 7.63 2.95 5.30
N ASP A 48 8.72 2.21 5.22
CA ASP A 48 9.19 1.71 3.95
C ASP A 48 8.29 0.53 3.54
N GLU A 49 7.57 0.73 2.44
CA GLU A 49 6.68 -0.24 1.81
C GLU A 49 7.38 -1.58 1.48
N TYR A 50 8.71 -1.58 1.40
CA TYR A 50 9.53 -2.76 1.17
C TYR A 50 9.69 -3.65 2.41
N TYR A 51 9.09 -3.26 3.55
CA TYR A 51 8.98 -4.10 4.76
C TYR A 51 7.63 -4.80 4.89
N ALA A 52 6.86 -4.95 3.81
CA ALA A 52 5.60 -5.68 3.79
C ALA A 52 5.71 -7.13 4.31
N SER A 53 6.83 -7.80 4.08
CA SER A 53 7.05 -9.12 4.65
C SER A 53 7.24 -9.09 6.17
N ARG A 54 7.85 -8.01 6.67
CA ARG A 54 8.18 -7.83 8.09
C ARG A 54 6.98 -7.47 8.91
N TYR A 55 6.08 -6.59 8.47
CA TYR A 55 4.88 -6.36 9.29
C TYR A 55 3.84 -7.45 9.21
N ILE A 56 3.68 -8.20 8.10
CA ILE A 56 2.80 -9.38 8.17
C ILE A 56 3.41 -10.39 9.13
N LEU A 57 4.73 -10.57 9.13
CA LEU A 57 5.38 -11.39 10.14
C LEU A 57 5.15 -10.83 11.56
N HIS A 58 5.35 -9.53 11.78
CA HIS A 58 5.12 -8.90 13.08
C HIS A 58 3.66 -9.07 13.54
N ARG A 59 2.67 -8.78 12.70
CA ARG A 59 1.25 -8.97 12.99
C ARG A 59 0.93 -10.44 13.24
N ALA A 60 1.48 -11.35 12.45
CA ALA A 60 1.27 -12.78 12.64
C ALA A 60 1.94 -13.33 13.91
N ILE A 61 2.97 -12.66 14.45
CA ILE A 61 3.59 -12.99 15.75
C ILE A 61 2.83 -12.33 16.93
N HIS A 62 2.39 -11.09 16.76
CA HIS A 62 1.96 -10.22 17.87
C HIS A 62 0.45 -9.98 17.98
N ASP A 63 -0.34 -10.23 16.94
CA ASP A 63 -1.80 -10.14 17.03
C ASP A 63 -2.40 -11.38 17.69
N THR A 64 -3.56 -11.20 18.31
CA THR A 64 -4.44 -12.24 18.85
C THR A 64 -5.16 -13.05 17.76
N GLN A 65 -4.48 -13.40 16.66
CA GLN A 65 -5.07 -14.23 15.62
C GLN A 65 -5.25 -15.67 16.10
N LEU A 66 -6.10 -16.44 15.41
CA LEU A 66 -6.37 -17.84 15.71
C LEU A 66 -5.12 -18.69 15.44
N PHE A 67 -4.31 -18.89 16.48
CA PHE A 67 -3.24 -19.87 16.47
C PHE A 67 -3.81 -21.26 16.68
N THR A 68 -3.25 -22.24 15.97
CA THR A 68 -3.37 -23.65 16.34
C THR A 68 -2.06 -24.07 16.97
N GLU A 69 -2.12 -24.77 18.09
CA GLU A 69 -0.94 -25.40 18.71
C GLU A 69 -0.43 -26.59 17.89
N ASN A 70 -1.27 -27.10 16.98
CA ASN A 70 -0.99 -28.24 16.14
C ASN A 70 -0.84 -27.83 14.66
N PHE A 71 0.37 -27.99 14.11
CA PHE A 71 0.68 -27.64 12.72
C PHE A 71 -0.15 -28.45 11.70
N THR A 72 -0.64 -29.64 12.07
CA THR A 72 -1.48 -30.47 11.19
C THR A 72 -2.89 -29.89 11.00
N GLU A 73 -3.35 -29.07 11.94
CA GLU A 73 -4.62 -28.35 11.86
C GLU A 73 -4.50 -27.01 11.12
N ALA A 74 -3.26 -26.56 10.86
CA ALA A 74 -3.02 -25.37 10.06
C ALA A 74 -3.34 -25.66 8.58
N ASN A 75 -3.96 -24.71 7.90
CA ASN A 75 -4.16 -24.82 6.45
C ASN A 75 -2.95 -24.25 5.67
N LEU A 76 -2.25 -23.27 6.26
CA LEU A 76 -1.07 -22.60 5.71
C LEU A 76 0.03 -22.47 6.78
N CYS A 77 1.29 -22.58 6.37
CA CYS A 77 2.46 -22.33 7.22
C CYS A 77 3.40 -21.30 6.59
N PHE A 78 4.00 -20.47 7.42
CA PHE A 78 5.02 -19.50 7.01
C PHE A 78 6.37 -19.80 7.66
N PRO A 79 7.50 -19.82 6.91
CA PRO A 79 7.70 -20.05 5.46
C PRO A 79 7.70 -21.53 5.03
N THR A 80 7.82 -22.49 5.94
CA THR A 80 7.68 -23.93 5.68
C THR A 80 6.81 -24.57 6.78
N CYS A 81 6.29 -25.78 6.54
CA CYS A 81 5.57 -26.54 7.56
C CYS A 81 6.50 -27.47 8.36
N ASP A 82 7.81 -27.34 8.17
CA ASP A 82 8.85 -28.18 8.75
C ASP A 82 9.68 -27.33 9.75
N ASN A 83 10.35 -27.94 10.74
CA ASN A 83 11.08 -27.22 11.80
C ASN A 83 12.02 -26.14 11.24
N ILE A 84 11.67 -24.87 11.46
CA ILE A 84 12.39 -23.71 10.93
C ILE A 84 13.49 -23.32 11.91
N THR A 85 14.75 -23.40 11.48
CA THR A 85 15.91 -22.96 12.27
C THR A 85 16.45 -21.59 11.84
N GLN A 86 16.15 -21.13 10.62
CA GLN A 86 16.55 -19.81 10.12
C GLN A 86 15.48 -19.21 9.20
N PHE A 87 15.32 -17.90 9.28
CA PHE A 87 14.33 -17.14 8.51
C PHE A 87 15.04 -16.10 7.64
N GLU A 88 14.96 -16.28 6.31
CA GLU A 88 15.35 -15.22 5.37
C GLU A 88 14.11 -14.42 4.97
N LEU A 89 14.21 -13.10 5.13
CA LEU A 89 13.17 -12.19 4.66
C LEU A 89 13.13 -12.20 3.13
N PRO A 90 11.95 -12.32 2.51
CA PRO A 90 11.84 -12.32 1.06
C PRO A 90 12.40 -11.01 0.48
N ARG A 91 13.17 -11.14 -0.60
CA ARG A 91 13.68 -10.00 -1.39
C ARG A 91 12.53 -9.27 -2.10
N TRP A 92 12.81 -8.07 -2.57
CA TRP A 92 11.90 -7.22 -3.37
C TRP A 92 11.15 -8.03 -4.44
N GLY A 93 9.83 -7.83 -4.56
CA GLY A 93 8.98 -8.46 -5.58
C GLY A 93 8.67 -9.96 -5.38
N VAL A 94 9.28 -10.64 -4.39
CA VAL A 94 9.07 -12.08 -4.19
C VAL A 94 7.71 -12.37 -3.51
N GLY A 95 7.14 -11.36 -2.84
CA GLY A 95 5.93 -11.53 -2.03
C GLY A 95 6.16 -12.43 -0.82
N LEU A 96 5.16 -12.53 0.06
CA LEU A 96 5.15 -13.54 1.11
C LEU A 96 4.66 -14.85 0.52
N LYS A 97 5.29 -15.95 0.92
CA LYS A 97 4.93 -17.28 0.43
C LYS A 97 4.57 -18.15 1.62
N PHE A 98 3.46 -18.87 1.48
CA PHE A 98 2.93 -19.79 2.46
C PHE A 98 2.86 -21.16 1.81
N LYS A 99 3.45 -22.17 2.44
CA LYS A 99 3.28 -23.55 1.99
C LYS A 99 1.88 -24.01 2.38
N VAL A 100 1.21 -24.69 1.46
CA VAL A 100 -0.08 -25.32 1.73
C VAL A 100 0.18 -26.72 2.24
N ASN A 101 -0.49 -27.12 3.31
CA ASN A 101 -0.39 -28.49 3.80
C ASN A 101 -0.97 -29.46 2.76
N LYS A 102 -0.30 -30.61 2.56
CA LYS A 102 -0.63 -31.60 1.51
C LYS A 102 -2.11 -32.05 1.51
N GLY A 103 -2.76 -32.08 2.68
CA GLY A 103 -4.19 -32.43 2.83
C GLY A 103 -5.17 -31.28 2.55
N SER A 104 -4.68 -30.07 2.35
CA SER A 104 -5.48 -28.85 2.16
C SER A 104 -5.37 -28.25 0.77
N GLU A 105 -4.51 -28.77 -0.11
CA GLU A 105 -4.27 -28.24 -1.47
C GLU A 105 -5.57 -28.09 -2.28
N THR A 106 -6.49 -29.06 -2.20
CA THR A 106 -7.79 -28.99 -2.89
C THR A 106 -8.67 -27.84 -2.42
N LYS A 107 -8.56 -27.40 -1.16
CA LYS A 107 -9.25 -26.21 -0.64
C LYS A 107 -8.68 -24.92 -1.24
N PHE A 108 -7.45 -24.97 -1.72
CA PHE A 108 -6.72 -23.88 -2.37
C PHE A 108 -6.53 -24.16 -3.87
N SER A 109 -7.50 -24.78 -4.53
CA SER A 109 -7.48 -25.00 -5.99
C SER A 109 -6.26 -25.77 -6.50
N GLY A 110 -5.71 -26.66 -5.68
CA GLY A 110 -4.52 -27.47 -6.01
C GLY A 110 -3.19 -26.76 -5.80
N CYS A 111 -3.18 -25.57 -5.20
CA CYS A 111 -1.94 -24.88 -4.89
C CYS A 111 -1.18 -25.58 -3.76
N ASN A 112 0.09 -25.90 -3.99
CA ASN A 112 1.03 -26.34 -2.95
C ASN A 112 1.68 -25.16 -2.21
N GLN A 113 1.51 -23.95 -2.74
CA GLN A 113 2.01 -22.70 -2.17
C GLN A 113 1.06 -21.56 -2.53
N ILE A 114 0.76 -20.70 -1.55
CA ILE A 114 0.03 -19.45 -1.74
C ILE A 114 1.00 -18.29 -1.59
N SER A 115 0.95 -17.33 -2.52
CA SER A 115 1.80 -16.14 -2.49
C SER A 115 0.98 -14.87 -2.32
N ILE A 116 1.39 -14.01 -1.40
CA ILE A 116 0.88 -12.66 -1.22
C ILE A 116 1.86 -11.73 -1.89
N LYS A 117 1.47 -11.07 -2.97
CA LYS A 117 2.39 -10.25 -3.76
C LYS A 117 1.91 -8.82 -3.83
N ILE A 118 2.83 -7.87 -3.65
CA ILE A 118 2.59 -6.46 -3.95
C ILE A 118 2.75 -6.28 -5.46
N GLU A 119 1.90 -5.47 -6.09
CA GLU A 119 1.98 -5.18 -7.53
C GLU A 119 1.96 -6.41 -8.44
N SER A 120 1.19 -7.45 -8.09
CA SER A 120 1.10 -8.65 -8.93
C SER A 120 -0.33 -8.85 -9.43
N PRO A 121 -0.51 -9.28 -10.69
CA PRO A 121 -1.82 -9.74 -11.15
C PRO A 121 -2.29 -10.92 -10.29
N VAL A 122 -3.61 -11.06 -10.18
CA VAL A 122 -4.24 -12.21 -9.52
C VAL A 122 -3.85 -13.49 -10.26
N SER A 123 -3.48 -14.53 -9.52
CA SER A 123 -3.32 -15.88 -10.08
C SER A 123 -4.00 -16.90 -9.18
N SER A 124 -4.16 -18.15 -9.64
CA SER A 124 -4.79 -19.21 -8.84
C SER A 124 -4.09 -19.44 -7.49
N CYS A 125 -2.78 -19.24 -7.43
CA CYS A 125 -1.93 -19.47 -6.25
C CYS A 125 -1.29 -18.19 -5.70
N SER A 126 -1.76 -17.02 -6.14
CA SER A 126 -1.32 -15.76 -5.56
C SER A 126 -2.42 -14.72 -5.55
N PHE A 127 -2.52 -14.00 -4.44
CA PHE A 127 -3.38 -12.84 -4.36
C PHE A 127 -2.55 -11.55 -4.31
N PRO A 128 -2.98 -10.50 -5.04
CA PRO A 128 -2.41 -9.18 -4.88
C PRO A 128 -2.73 -8.66 -3.48
N VAL A 129 -1.82 -7.90 -2.90
CA VAL A 129 -2.14 -6.99 -1.80
C VAL A 129 -1.80 -5.57 -2.19
N PRO A 130 -2.62 -4.59 -1.78
CA PRO A 130 -2.25 -3.20 -1.92
C PRO A 130 -0.87 -2.96 -1.30
N TYR A 131 -0.15 -1.99 -1.83
CA TYR A 131 0.91 -1.37 -1.05
C TYR A 131 0.34 -1.01 0.30
N TRP A 132 1.11 -1.30 1.33
CA TRP A 132 0.70 -0.86 2.63
C TRP A 132 0.75 0.65 2.65
N HIS A 133 -0.41 1.23 2.93
CA HIS A 133 -0.50 2.64 3.16
C HIS A 133 0.01 2.96 4.56
N SER A 134 0.47 4.18 4.72
CA SER A 134 1.07 4.72 5.93
C SER A 134 0.04 5.21 6.93
N VAL A 135 -1.13 4.57 6.99
CA VAL A 135 -2.23 5.01 7.86
C VAL A 135 -2.49 3.99 8.96
N TYR A 136 -2.33 4.42 10.20
CA TYR A 136 -2.54 3.67 11.42
C TYR A 136 -3.79 4.20 12.16
N THR A 137 -4.44 3.37 12.97
CA THR A 137 -5.53 3.80 13.86
C THR A 137 -4.95 4.12 15.24
N PRO A 138 -4.75 5.41 15.58
CA PRO A 138 -4.26 5.81 16.90
C PRO A 138 -5.36 5.70 17.96
N ASP A 139 -4.97 5.83 19.23
CA ASP A 139 -5.91 5.94 20.33
C ASP A 139 -6.82 7.18 20.17
N ASN A 140 -8.06 7.09 20.64
CA ASN A 140 -9.29 7.85 20.31
C ASN A 140 -9.27 9.41 20.22
N SER A 141 -8.13 10.09 20.25
CA SER A 141 -8.02 11.55 20.33
C SER A 141 -7.78 12.28 18.99
N SER A 142 -7.44 11.58 17.90
CA SER A 142 -7.11 12.23 16.61
C SER A 142 -8.16 11.97 15.53
N LYS A 143 -8.32 12.94 14.62
CA LYS A 143 -9.29 12.83 13.53
C LYS A 143 -8.78 11.89 12.46
N ALA A 144 -9.63 10.96 12.03
CA ALA A 144 -9.30 10.10 10.91
C ALA A 144 -9.07 10.91 9.61
N PRO A 145 -8.14 10.47 8.73
CA PRO A 145 -7.84 11.17 7.48
C PRO A 145 -9.06 11.42 6.58
N TRP A 146 -10.00 10.48 6.52
CA TRP A 146 -11.23 10.62 5.74
C TRP A 146 -12.24 11.62 6.34
N ASN A 147 -12.02 12.07 7.58
CA ASN A 147 -12.82 13.11 8.23
C ASN A 147 -12.16 14.51 8.13
N LEU A 148 -11.04 14.63 7.41
CA LEU A 148 -10.42 15.92 7.14
C LEU A 148 -11.33 16.74 6.22
N LYS A 149 -11.82 17.88 6.71
CA LYS A 149 -12.58 18.86 5.92
C LYS A 149 -11.64 19.88 5.30
N ALA A 150 -10.59 19.41 4.63
CA ALA A 150 -9.62 20.26 3.96
C ALA A 150 -10.25 20.99 2.78
N ALA A 151 -9.84 22.24 2.54
CA ALA A 151 -10.22 22.96 1.34
C ALA A 151 -9.60 22.29 0.11
N ARG A 152 -10.40 22.12 -0.94
CA ARG A 152 -10.00 21.43 -2.17
C ARG A 152 -9.54 22.46 -3.21
N SER A 153 -8.27 22.85 -3.15
CA SER A 153 -7.66 23.82 -4.06
C SER A 153 -7.35 23.26 -5.45
N ASN A 154 -7.42 21.94 -5.63
CA ASN A 154 -7.14 21.26 -6.89
C ASN A 154 -8.35 20.41 -7.32
N MET A 155 -8.73 20.47 -8.59
CA MET A 155 -9.78 19.61 -9.12
C MET A 155 -9.22 18.21 -9.40
N LEU A 156 -8.18 18.09 -10.25
CA LEU A 156 -7.53 16.83 -10.58
C LEU A 156 -6.05 16.88 -10.20
N CYS A 157 -5.52 15.82 -9.56
CA CYS A 157 -4.09 15.72 -9.29
C CYS A 157 -3.43 14.48 -9.88
N PHE A 158 -2.11 14.53 -10.00
CA PHE A 158 -1.27 13.38 -10.31
C PHE A 158 0.02 13.41 -9.51
N ILE A 159 0.46 12.22 -9.09
CA ILE A 159 1.78 12.00 -8.49
C ILE A 159 2.32 10.66 -8.95
N GLY A 160 3.60 10.62 -9.29
CA GLY A 160 4.31 9.38 -9.65
C GLY A 160 5.13 9.46 -10.93
N GLY A 161 5.60 8.31 -11.39
CA GLY A 161 6.45 8.21 -12.57
C GLY A 161 5.73 8.46 -13.89
N SER A 162 6.32 9.31 -14.74
CA SER A 162 5.85 9.57 -16.11
C SER A 162 6.33 8.53 -17.13
N TRP A 163 7.30 7.67 -16.78
CA TRP A 163 7.85 6.62 -17.65
C TRP A 163 7.00 5.34 -17.72
N ARG A 164 6.00 5.20 -16.84
CA ARG A 164 5.14 4.01 -16.81
C ARG A 164 4.00 4.17 -17.81
N GLY A 165 3.82 3.18 -18.69
CA GLY A 165 2.78 3.20 -19.71
C GLY A 165 3.05 4.15 -20.88
N ASN A 166 2.26 4.00 -21.94
CA ASN A 166 2.37 4.83 -23.14
C ASN A 166 1.73 6.20 -22.89
N ASP A 167 2.31 7.25 -23.48
CA ASP A 167 1.77 8.62 -23.50
C ASP A 167 1.58 9.35 -22.16
N ARG A 168 1.86 8.73 -21.01
CA ARG A 168 1.65 9.36 -19.69
C ARG A 168 2.32 10.73 -19.60
N LYS A 169 3.58 10.84 -20.03
CA LYS A 169 4.32 12.11 -20.09
C LYS A 169 3.63 13.16 -20.96
N ARG A 170 3.12 12.78 -22.13
CA ARG A 170 2.39 13.66 -23.05
C ARG A 170 1.10 14.16 -22.41
N ILE A 171 0.31 13.25 -21.83
CA ILE A 171 -0.98 13.58 -21.19
C ILE A 171 -0.77 14.54 -20.01
N ILE A 172 0.25 14.31 -19.17
CA ILE A 172 0.59 15.24 -18.07
C ILE A 172 0.90 16.64 -18.61
N ALA A 173 1.71 16.73 -19.67
CA ALA A 173 2.07 18.01 -20.27
C ALA A 173 0.84 18.74 -20.85
N GLU A 174 -0.06 18.01 -21.51
CA GLU A 174 -1.32 18.55 -22.04
C GLU A 174 -2.23 19.06 -20.91
N MET A 175 -2.41 18.28 -19.84
CA MET A 175 -3.22 18.68 -18.68
C MET A 175 -2.63 19.90 -17.96
N GLN A 176 -1.30 19.98 -17.82
CA GLN A 176 -0.62 21.14 -17.26
C GLN A 176 -0.84 22.39 -18.12
N ALA A 177 -0.68 22.29 -19.44
CA ALA A 177 -0.91 23.40 -20.37
C ALA A 177 -2.34 23.96 -20.25
N ILE A 178 -3.35 23.08 -20.20
CA ILE A 178 -4.76 23.46 -20.00
C ILE A 178 -4.96 24.14 -18.65
N SER A 179 -4.34 23.63 -17.59
CA SER A 179 -4.46 24.20 -16.25
C SER A 179 -3.89 25.61 -16.18
N TYR A 180 -2.77 25.91 -16.85
CA TYR A 180 -2.17 27.24 -16.87
C TYR A 180 -2.99 28.25 -17.68
N SER A 181 -3.65 27.81 -18.76
CA SER A 181 -4.47 28.70 -19.59
C SER A 181 -5.77 29.17 -18.93
N ASN A 182 -6.21 28.51 -17.86
CA ASN A 182 -7.47 28.81 -17.16
C ASN A 182 -7.27 29.62 -15.86
N GLY A 183 -6.28 30.52 -15.85
CA GLY A 183 -5.72 31.20 -14.67
C GLY A 183 -6.60 32.18 -13.88
N THR A 184 -7.93 32.01 -13.86
CA THR A 184 -8.86 32.87 -13.11
C THR A 184 -9.75 32.12 -12.12
N HIS A 185 -9.57 30.81 -11.95
CA HIS A 185 -10.39 30.03 -11.03
C HIS A 185 -9.77 29.96 -9.62
N ASP A 186 -10.62 30.00 -8.59
CA ASP A 186 -10.26 29.74 -7.20
C ASP A 186 -9.68 28.33 -6.97
N GLN A 187 -9.79 27.45 -7.98
CA GLN A 187 -9.32 26.08 -7.98
C GLN A 187 -8.45 25.79 -9.21
N GLN A 188 -7.30 25.14 -9.00
CA GLN A 188 -6.43 24.66 -10.07
C GLN A 188 -7.04 23.42 -10.73
N LEU A 189 -7.20 23.43 -12.06
CA LEU A 189 -7.80 22.29 -12.79
C LEU A 189 -6.94 21.03 -12.72
N PHE A 190 -5.62 21.17 -12.90
CA PHE A 190 -4.71 20.04 -12.82
C PHE A 190 -3.42 20.38 -12.07
N SER A 191 -3.06 19.55 -11.10
CA SER A 191 -1.84 19.70 -10.31
C SER A 191 -1.00 18.42 -10.32
N ALA A 192 0.24 18.54 -10.77
CA ALA A 192 1.22 17.46 -10.77
C ALA A 192 2.57 17.96 -10.24
N PRO A 193 2.66 18.37 -8.96
CA PRO A 193 3.86 18.98 -8.40
C PRO A 193 5.03 18.00 -8.32
N PHE A 194 4.73 16.69 -8.28
CA PHE A 194 5.72 15.63 -8.22
C PHE A 194 5.44 14.59 -9.30
N PHE A 195 6.03 14.78 -10.48
CA PHE A 195 6.13 13.71 -11.46
C PHE A 195 7.60 13.44 -11.78
N PHE A 196 7.96 12.16 -11.69
CA PHE A 196 9.33 11.72 -11.92
C PHE A 196 9.52 11.45 -13.42
N GLN A 197 10.55 12.00 -14.05
CA GLN A 197 10.77 11.85 -15.50
C GLN A 197 11.37 10.48 -15.83
N SER A 198 12.21 9.97 -14.93
CA SER A 198 12.87 8.67 -15.04
C SER A 198 12.73 7.88 -13.74
N ARG A 199 12.90 6.55 -13.84
CA ARG A 199 12.97 5.67 -12.65
C ARG A 199 14.10 6.06 -11.69
N GLY A 200 15.18 6.66 -12.21
CA GLY A 200 16.28 7.15 -11.39
C GLY A 200 15.86 8.35 -10.52
N ASP A 201 15.02 9.23 -11.06
CA ASP A 201 14.58 10.45 -10.37
C ASP A 201 13.70 10.14 -9.14
N GLU A 202 12.99 9.01 -9.19
CA GLU A 202 12.18 8.50 -8.07
C GLU A 202 13.06 8.20 -6.85
N SER A 203 14.27 7.66 -7.07
CA SER A 203 15.12 7.13 -5.99
C SER A 203 15.64 8.17 -4.99
N GLY A 204 15.65 9.47 -5.33
CA GLY A 204 16.20 10.52 -4.47
C GLY A 204 15.27 10.97 -3.33
N MET A 205 13.96 10.82 -3.49
CA MET A 205 12.95 11.29 -2.51
C MET A 205 11.90 10.24 -2.17
N TRP A 206 11.73 9.21 -3.01
CA TRP A 206 10.77 8.15 -2.76
C TRP A 206 11.00 7.46 -1.42
N GLY A 207 9.92 7.16 -0.70
CA GLY A 207 10.00 6.49 0.60
C GLY A 207 10.35 7.40 1.78
N THR A 208 10.63 8.69 1.55
CA THR A 208 10.96 9.63 2.64
C THR A 208 9.72 10.25 3.27
N ALA A 209 9.84 10.67 4.54
CA ALA A 209 8.74 11.33 5.25
C ALA A 209 8.27 12.63 4.57
N PRO A 210 9.17 13.52 4.10
CA PRO A 210 8.77 14.71 3.37
C PRO A 210 8.02 14.38 2.08
N PHE A 211 8.45 13.36 1.34
CA PHE A 211 7.74 12.96 0.12
C PHE A 211 6.29 12.56 0.40
N PHE A 212 6.07 11.68 1.39
CA PHE A 212 4.71 11.24 1.72
C PHE A 212 3.83 12.34 2.29
N ALA A 213 4.40 13.29 3.04
CA ALA A 213 3.69 14.49 3.47
C ALA A 213 3.06 15.23 2.29
N HIS A 214 3.86 15.50 1.26
CA HIS A 214 3.41 16.18 0.06
C HIS A 214 2.37 15.36 -0.72
N VAL A 215 2.54 14.03 -0.79
CA VAL A 215 1.57 13.12 -1.41
C VAL A 215 0.21 13.25 -0.72
N TRP A 216 0.18 13.17 0.62
CA TRP A 216 -1.05 13.24 1.39
C TRP A 216 -1.67 14.63 1.37
N GLU A 217 -0.87 15.70 1.40
CA GLU A 217 -1.35 17.07 1.23
C GLU A 217 -2.00 17.29 -0.12
N LEU A 218 -1.35 16.81 -1.18
CA LEU A 218 -1.91 16.88 -2.53
C LEU A 218 -3.26 16.16 -2.58
N TYR A 219 -3.37 14.94 -2.05
CA TYR A 219 -4.65 14.23 -2.01
C TYR A 219 -5.68 14.91 -1.12
N ALA A 220 -5.31 15.37 0.08
CA ALA A 220 -6.23 16.08 0.99
C ALA A 220 -6.75 17.39 0.39
N SER A 221 -5.99 18.03 -0.50
CA SER A 221 -6.36 19.27 -1.18
C SER A 221 -6.91 19.08 -2.60
N SER A 222 -7.14 17.84 -3.04
CA SER A 222 -7.63 17.54 -4.40
C SER A 222 -8.98 16.82 -4.39
N ASP A 223 -9.87 17.13 -5.33
CA ASP A 223 -11.16 16.40 -5.48
C ASP A 223 -10.95 15.03 -6.12
N PHE A 224 -10.15 14.98 -7.17
CA PHE A 224 -9.89 13.79 -7.97
C PHE A 224 -8.39 13.51 -8.06
N SER A 225 -8.02 12.22 -8.13
CA SER A 225 -6.66 11.80 -8.41
C SER A 225 -6.62 10.96 -9.67
N TRP A 226 -5.85 11.38 -10.67
CA TRP A 226 -5.68 10.62 -11.89
C TRP A 226 -4.80 9.38 -11.67
N GLN A 227 -5.34 8.23 -12.06
CA GLN A 227 -4.72 6.92 -11.92
C GLN A 227 -4.50 6.29 -13.30
N PRO A 228 -3.44 6.69 -14.03
CA PRO A 228 -3.18 6.21 -15.39
C PRO A 228 -2.97 4.71 -15.48
N SER A 229 -3.20 4.16 -16.67
CA SER A 229 -2.90 2.78 -17.02
C SER A 229 -1.39 2.48 -16.96
N GLY A 230 -1.06 1.19 -16.87
CA GLY A 230 0.32 0.72 -16.72
C GLY A 230 0.78 0.58 -15.27
N ASP A 231 -0.07 0.94 -14.30
CA ASP A 231 0.12 0.63 -12.89
C ASP A 231 -0.74 -0.56 -12.46
N THR A 232 -0.41 -1.14 -11.30
CA THR A 232 -1.14 -2.26 -10.71
C THR A 232 -2.35 -1.78 -9.90
N GLY A 233 -3.42 -2.59 -9.81
CA GLY A 233 -4.61 -2.27 -9.00
C GLY A 233 -4.34 -2.17 -7.50
N THR A 234 -3.13 -2.50 -7.10
CA THR A 234 -2.63 -2.47 -5.73
C THR A 234 -1.78 -1.22 -5.44
N ARG A 235 -1.62 -0.29 -6.39
CA ARG A 235 -0.73 0.86 -6.25
C ARG A 235 -1.08 1.73 -5.04
N ARG A 236 -0.08 2.18 -4.28
CA ARG A 236 -0.27 2.97 -3.06
C ARG A 236 -1.09 4.23 -3.28
N GLY A 237 -0.78 5.00 -4.33
CA GLY A 237 -1.46 6.26 -4.62
C GLY A 237 -2.97 6.13 -4.83
N PHE A 238 -3.46 4.95 -5.22
CA PHE A 238 -4.91 4.70 -5.30
C PHE A 238 -5.55 4.70 -3.91
N TYR A 239 -4.98 3.95 -2.97
CA TYR A 239 -5.52 3.81 -1.62
C TYR A 239 -5.27 5.07 -0.78
N ASP A 240 -4.10 5.70 -0.91
CA ASP A 240 -3.78 6.96 -0.21
C ASP A 240 -4.74 8.08 -0.66
N SER A 241 -5.04 8.20 -1.97
CA SER A 241 -6.01 9.20 -2.45
C SER A 241 -7.41 8.95 -1.90
N TRP A 242 -7.90 7.71 -2.00
CA TRP A 242 -9.22 7.35 -1.49
C TRP A 242 -9.36 7.61 0.02
N MET A 243 -8.35 7.25 0.81
CA MET A 243 -8.30 7.47 2.27
C MET A 243 -8.39 8.94 2.68
N LEU A 244 -7.92 9.85 1.82
CA LEU A 244 -7.92 11.30 2.05
C LEU A 244 -9.12 11.99 1.37
N GLY A 245 -10.11 11.21 0.92
CA GLY A 245 -11.30 11.70 0.25
C GLY A 245 -11.06 12.24 -1.16
N CYS A 246 -9.90 11.94 -1.76
CA CYS A 246 -9.58 12.28 -3.14
C CYS A 246 -10.01 11.12 -4.05
N ILE A 247 -10.99 11.36 -4.91
CA ILE A 247 -11.64 10.30 -5.69
C ILE A 247 -10.69 9.80 -6.79
N PRO A 248 -10.27 8.52 -6.78
CA PRO A 248 -9.40 7.99 -7.82
C PRO A 248 -10.14 7.88 -9.16
N VAL A 249 -9.54 8.44 -10.21
CA VAL A 249 -10.03 8.41 -11.60
C VAL A 249 -9.14 7.48 -12.42
N ILE A 250 -9.66 6.30 -12.73
CA ILE A 250 -8.98 5.27 -13.52
C ILE A 250 -9.49 5.25 -14.96
N SER A 251 -8.68 4.75 -15.90
CA SER A 251 -9.18 4.46 -17.24
C SER A 251 -10.16 3.29 -17.20
N ARG A 252 -11.08 3.26 -18.17
CA ARG A 252 -12.00 2.12 -18.35
C ARG A 252 -11.25 0.80 -18.53
N SER A 253 -10.12 0.81 -19.24
CA SER A 253 -9.27 -0.37 -19.43
C SER A 253 -8.62 -0.88 -18.14
N SER A 254 -8.46 -0.02 -17.13
CA SER A 254 -7.93 -0.41 -15.82
C SER A 254 -9.02 -0.79 -14.83
N ALA A 255 -10.31 -0.57 -15.15
CA ALA A 255 -11.42 -0.86 -14.24
C ALA A 255 -11.51 -2.33 -13.85
N ASP A 256 -11.19 -3.26 -14.76
CA ASP A 256 -11.22 -4.69 -14.47
C ASP A 256 -10.14 -5.11 -13.45
N THR A 257 -9.08 -4.32 -13.28
CA THR A 257 -8.06 -4.55 -12.25
C THR A 257 -8.56 -4.18 -10.84
N TYR A 258 -9.61 -3.34 -10.74
CA TYR A 258 -10.16 -2.83 -9.47
C TYR A 258 -11.54 -3.44 -9.13
N ARG A 259 -12.06 -4.36 -9.95
CA ARG A 259 -13.34 -5.07 -9.74
C ARG A 259 -13.13 -6.41 -9.05
#